data_AF-A0AAW9SWJ0-F1
#
_entry.id   AF-A0AAW9SWJ0-F1
#
_cell.length_a   1.000
_cell.length_b   1.000
_cell.length_c   1.000
_cell.angle_alpha   90.00
_cell.angle_beta   90.00
_cell.angle_gamma   90.00
#
_symmetry.space_group_name_H-M   'P 1'
#
loop_
_entity.id
_entity.type
_entity.pdbx_description
1 polymer ?
#
loop_
_entity_poly.entity_id
_entity_poly.type
_entity_poly.pdbx_seq_one_letter_code
_entity_poly.pdbx_strand_id
1 'polypeptide(L)'
;MALEKFHHEFDGKKFTLPKFDQLPFGVIRKLRKLPDEEQFFQMFELAADDKALAVIDTMGMKDIEKLVEEWQKDAGVTQGES
;
A
#
# COMPACT_ATOMS: atom_id res chain seq x y z
N MET A 1 -0.53 15.41 -15.92
CA MET A 1 -0.59 15.72 -14.48
C MET A 1 0.36 14.77 -13.79
N ALA A 2 1.33 15.27 -13.01
CA ALA A 2 2.17 14.37 -12.22
C ALA A 2 1.27 13.74 -11.16
N LEU A 3 1.04 12.44 -11.25
CA LEU A 3 0.35 11.68 -10.20
C LEU A 3 1.22 11.81 -8.95
N GLU A 4 0.71 12.48 -7.92
CA GLU A 4 1.40 12.53 -6.62
C GLU A 4 1.59 11.11 -6.11
N LYS A 5 2.74 10.86 -5.48
CA LYS A 5 3.13 9.56 -4.95
C LYS A 5 3.12 9.59 -3.43
N PHE A 6 2.79 8.46 -2.83
CA PHE A 6 3.05 8.20 -1.43
C PHE A 6 4.55 7.95 -1.24
N HIS A 7 5.15 8.59 -0.25
CA HIS A 7 6.57 8.46 0.09
C HIS A 7 6.71 7.84 1.48
N HIS A 8 7.46 6.76 1.59
CA HIS A 8 7.72 6.09 2.87
C HIS A 8 9.20 5.73 3.03
N GLU A 9 9.64 5.60 4.27
CA GLU A 9 11.00 5.20 4.63
C GLU A 9 10.94 4.08 5.67
N PHE A 10 11.63 2.98 5.39
CA PHE A 10 11.80 1.89 6.34
C PHE A 10 13.28 1.51 6.43
N ASP A 11 13.81 1.45 7.64
CA ASP A 11 15.22 1.09 7.92
C ASP A 11 16.24 1.90 7.08
N GLY A 12 16.00 3.21 6.95
CA GLY A 12 16.82 4.13 6.15
C GLY A 12 16.68 3.97 4.62
N LYS A 13 15.83 3.05 4.14
CA LYS A 13 15.53 2.87 2.72
C LYS A 13 14.23 3.58 2.37
N LYS A 14 14.32 4.51 1.42
CA LYS A 14 13.16 5.26 0.90
C LYS A 14 12.57 4.56 -0.31
N PHE A 15 11.25 4.47 -0.34
CA PHE A 15 10.51 4.00 -1.50
C PHE A 15 9.24 4.81 -1.73
N THR A 16 8.62 4.61 -2.89
CA THR A 16 7.40 5.33 -3.26
C THR A 16 6.36 4.37 -3.79
N LEU A 17 5.10 4.62 -3.45
CA LEU A 17 3.94 3.95 -4.01
C LEU A 17 3.05 4.99 -4.72
N PRO A 18 2.17 4.60 -5.65
CA PRO A 18 1.05 5.45 -6.04
C PRO A 18 0.21 5.80 -4.80
N LYS A 19 -0.55 6.90 -4.82
CA LYS A 19 -1.49 7.15 -3.72
C LYS A 19 -2.55 6.05 -3.67
N PHE A 20 -3.08 5.76 -2.47
CA PHE A 20 -4.05 4.68 -2.29
C PHE A 20 -5.32 4.88 -3.13
N ASP A 21 -5.78 6.13 -3.28
CA ASP A 21 -6.95 6.50 -4.10
C ASP A 21 -6.72 6.37 -5.62
N GLN A 22 -5.47 6.22 -6.05
CA GLN A 22 -5.10 5.95 -7.44
C GLN A 22 -5.22 4.46 -7.79
N LEU A 23 -5.38 3.57 -6.80
CA LEU A 23 -5.63 2.15 -7.07
C LEU A 23 -7.02 2.00 -7.70
N PRO A 24 -7.14 1.28 -8.84
CA PRO A 24 -8.44 1.09 -9.47
C PRO A 24 -9.41 0.39 -8.51
N PHE A 25 -10.60 0.97 -8.30
CA PHE A 25 -11.62 0.35 -7.43
C PHE A 25 -11.99 -1.08 -7.85
N GLY A 26 -11.85 -1.41 -9.14
CA GLY A 26 -12.02 -2.76 -9.66
C GLY A 26 -11.04 -3.79 -9.08
N VAL A 27 -9.84 -3.38 -8.68
CA VAL A 27 -8.85 -4.19 -7.96
C VAL A 27 -9.34 -4.39 -6.52
N ILE A 28 -9.60 -3.31 -5.80
CA ILE A 28 -10.09 -3.35 -4.40
C ILE A 28 -11.32 -4.25 -4.26
N ARG A 29 -12.29 -4.13 -5.18
CA ARG A 29 -13.50 -4.96 -5.24
C ARG A 29 -13.20 -6.45 -5.44
N LYS A 30 -12.16 -6.80 -6.21
CA LYS A 30 -11.75 -8.19 -6.43
C LYS A 30 -11.04 -8.76 -5.20
N LEU A 31 -10.17 -7.95 -4.58
CA LEU A 31 -9.39 -8.34 -3.41
C LEU A 31 -10.26 -8.59 -2.18
N ARG A 32 -11.39 -7.89 -1.99
CA ARG A 32 -12.39 -8.11 -0.92
C ARG A 32 -12.70 -9.59 -0.58
N LYS A 33 -12.60 -10.50 -1.55
CA LYS A 33 -12.96 -11.91 -1.38
C LYS A 33 -11.80 -12.77 -0.83
N LEU A 34 -10.59 -12.24 -0.81
CA LEU A 34 -9.39 -12.92 -0.35
C LEU A 34 -9.19 -12.70 1.15
N PRO A 35 -8.45 -13.58 1.84
CA PRO A 35 -7.93 -13.31 3.17
C PRO A 35 -7.14 -11.99 3.21
N ASP A 36 -7.19 -11.25 4.32
CA ASP A 36 -6.55 -9.92 4.45
C ASP A 36 -5.05 -9.95 4.07
N GLU A 37 -4.35 -11.00 4.45
CA GLU A 37 -2.95 -11.25 4.08
C GLU A 37 -2.74 -11.31 2.55
N GLU A 38 -3.60 -12.03 1.81
CA GLU A 38 -3.54 -12.10 0.35
C GLU A 38 -3.93 -10.78 -0.31
N GLN A 39 -4.82 -9.99 0.31
CA GLN A 39 -5.19 -8.68 -0.20
C GLN A 39 -3.99 -7.72 -0.19
N PHE A 40 -3.21 -7.73 0.89
CA PHE A 40 -2.02 -6.88 1.01
C PHE A 40 -0.95 -7.24 -0.02
N PHE A 41 -0.65 -8.52 -0.23
CA PHE A 41 0.32 -8.95 -1.25
C PHE A 41 -0.07 -8.45 -2.64
N GLN A 42 -1.32 -8.66 -3.06
CA GLN A 42 -1.76 -8.22 -4.38
C GLN A 42 -1.77 -6.69 -4.53
N MET A 43 -2.09 -5.95 -3.46
CA MET A 43 -2.00 -4.49 -3.50
C MET A 43 -0.56 -4.03 -3.73
N PHE A 44 0.41 -4.61 -3.02
CA PHE A 44 1.82 -4.23 -3.18
C PHE A 44 2.37 -4.65 -4.54
N GLU A 45 2.06 -5.84 -5.05
CA GLU A 45 2.49 -6.26 -6.39
C GLU A 45 1.98 -5.34 -7.51
N LEU A 46 0.81 -4.72 -7.32
CA LEU A 46 0.26 -3.77 -8.28
C LEU A 46 0.81 -2.35 -8.13
N ALA A 47 1.20 -1.96 -6.92
CA ALA A 47 1.54 -0.59 -6.57
C ALA A 47 3.05 -0.32 -6.51
N ALA A 48 3.84 -1.31 -6.13
CA ALA A 48 5.26 -1.20 -5.91
C ALA A 48 6.04 -1.60 -7.18
N ASP A 49 7.18 -0.94 -7.40
CA ASP A 49 8.19 -1.45 -8.32
C ASP A 49 9.10 -2.47 -7.61
N ASP A 50 9.96 -3.17 -8.36
CA ASP A 50 10.86 -4.20 -7.82
C ASP A 50 11.73 -3.70 -6.66
N LYS A 51 12.08 -2.41 -6.65
CA LYS A 51 12.91 -1.82 -5.59
C LYS A 51 12.10 -1.59 -4.32
N ALA A 52 10.87 -1.09 -4.45
CA ALA A 52 9.96 -0.93 -3.34
C ALA A 52 9.56 -2.31 -2.76
N LEU A 53 9.26 -3.30 -3.61
CA LEU A 53 8.98 -4.67 -3.17
C LEU A 53 10.13 -5.26 -2.36
N ALA A 54 11.38 -5.11 -2.83
CA ALA A 54 12.55 -5.59 -2.08
C ALA A 54 12.73 -4.94 -0.69
N VAL A 55 12.16 -3.76 -0.44
CA VAL A 55 12.11 -3.16 0.91
C VAL A 55 10.93 -3.75 1.70
N ILE A 56 9.75 -3.79 1.09
CA ILE A 56 8.52 -4.31 1.69
C ILE A 56 8.69 -5.76 2.14
N ASP A 57 9.38 -6.59 1.35
CA ASP A 57 9.67 -8.01 1.67
C ASP A 57 10.55 -8.18 2.92
N THR A 58 11.24 -7.13 3.36
CA THR A 58 12.06 -7.14 4.58
C THR A 58 11.30 -6.65 5.82
N MET A 59 10.07 -6.15 5.65
CA MET A 59 9.24 -5.61 6.72
C MET A 59 8.56 -6.73 7.50
N GLY A 60 8.40 -6.54 8.82
CA GLY A 60 7.57 -7.43 9.62
C GLY A 60 6.08 -7.13 9.44
N MET A 61 5.21 -8.06 9.84
CA MET A 61 3.75 -7.88 9.70
C MET A 61 3.24 -6.58 10.35
N LYS A 62 3.77 -6.20 11.52
CA LYS A 62 3.41 -4.95 12.20
C LYS A 62 3.79 -3.70 11.41
N ASP A 63 4.90 -3.75 10.70
CA ASP A 63 5.37 -2.65 9.87
C ASP A 63 4.55 -2.55 8.58
N ILE A 64 4.09 -3.69 8.04
CA ILE A 64 3.15 -3.74 6.92
C ILE A 64 1.79 -3.14 7.30
N GLU A 65 1.23 -3.51 8.45
CA GLU A 65 -0.03 -2.94 8.95
C GLU A 65 0.08 -1.40 9.07
N LYS A 66 1.19 -0.92 9.64
CA LYS A 66 1.47 0.52 9.75
C LYS A 66 1.62 1.19 8.39
N LEU A 67 2.35 0.56 7.46
CA LEU A 67 2.53 1.07 6.10
C LEU A 67 1.18 1.26 5.40
N VAL A 68 0.27 0.29 5.50
CA VAL A 68 -1.07 0.37 4.89
C VAL A 68 -1.89 1.49 5.53
N GLU A 69 -1.87 1.62 6.85
CA GLU A 69 -2.57 2.71 7.57
C GLU A 69 -2.07 4.10 7.11
N GLU A 70 -0.74 4.29 7.07
CA GLU A 70 -0.14 5.55 6.62
C GLU A 70 -0.45 5.84 5.16
N TRP A 71 -0.45 4.81 4.32
CA TRP A 71 -0.76 4.92 2.89
C TRP A 71 -2.21 5.33 2.64
N GLN A 72 -3.16 4.77 3.39
CA GLN A 72 -4.57 5.15 3.34
C GLN A 72 -4.79 6.58 3.85
N LYS A 73 -4.16 6.92 4.98
CA LYS A 73 -4.24 8.26 5.59
C LYS A 73 -3.69 9.36 4.68
N ASP A 74 -2.59 9.11 3.99
CA ASP A 74 -2.00 10.06 3.03
C ASP A 74 -2.92 10.34 1.83
N ALA A 75 -3.75 9.36 1.44
CA ALA A 75 -4.75 9.50 0.39
C ALA A 75 -6.08 10.09 0.90
N GLY A 76 -6.20 10.40 2.20
CA GLY A 76 -7.47 10.85 2.79
C GLY A 76 -8.57 9.78 2.80
N VAL A 77 -8.20 8.51 2.58
CA VAL A 77 -9.12 7.37 2.65
C VAL A 77 -9.11 6.88 4.10
N THR A 78 -10.12 7.25 4.87
CA THR A 78 -10.35 6.63 6.18
C THR A 78 -11.08 5.30 5.96
N GLN A 79 -10.57 4.21 6.53
CA GLN A 79 -11.39 3.02 6.73
C GLN A 79 -12.63 3.48 7.50
N GLY A 80 -13.81 3.42 6.86
CA GLY A 80 -15.01 4.03 7.38
C GLY A 80 -15.29 3.54 8.80
N GLU A 81 -15.14 4.44 9.78
CA GLU A 81 -15.76 4.23 11.08
C GLU A 81 -17.29 4.29 10.87
N SER A 82 -17.97 3.19 11.14
CA SER A 82 -19.39 3.16 11.49
C SER A 82 -19.61 2.06 12.53
#